data_AF-A0A1G0QKH1-F1
#
_entry.id   AF-A0A1G0QKH1-F1
#
_cell.length_a   1.000
_cell.length_b   1.000
_cell.length_c   1.000
_cell.angle_alpha   90.00
_cell.angle_beta   90.00
_cell.angle_gamma   90.00
#
_symmetry.space_group_name_H-M   'P 1'
#
loop_
_entity.id
_entity.type
_entity.pdbx_description
1 polymer ?
#
loop_
_entity_poly.entity_id
_entity_poly.type
_entity_poly.pdbx_seq_one_letter_code
_entity_poly.pdbx_strand_id
1 'polypeptide(L)'
;MKKLFTNYNFEFNKNEIRLLTSFCKQTLKQTEGDNKFFSETKAFTSILSKLNNGGGTIKLTRDERTRLTHLLKNNTEHLNKQLKKSWFFKKWLYKSLYNQYTELLENHFKD
;
A
#
# COMPACT_ATOMS: atom_id res chain seq x y z
N MET A 1 24.61 -9.87 4.76
CA MET A 1 25.01 -8.49 5.06
C MET A 1 23.77 -7.61 5.13
N LYS A 2 23.50 -6.93 6.26
CA LYS A 2 22.44 -5.90 6.30
C LYS A 2 22.84 -4.79 5.32
N LYS A 3 22.03 -4.53 4.28
CA LYS A 3 22.25 -3.38 3.37
C LYS A 3 22.32 -2.11 4.24
N LEU A 4 23.49 -1.47 4.25
CA LEU A 4 23.75 -0.28 5.07
C LEU A 4 22.92 0.93 4.61
N PHE A 5 22.51 0.97 3.34
CA PHE A 5 21.62 1.97 2.79
C PHE A 5 20.60 1.30 1.89
N THR A 6 19.34 1.29 2.31
CA THR A 6 18.24 0.84 1.46
C THR A 6 17.82 2.01 0.58
N ASN A 7 17.80 1.79 -0.74
CA ASN A 7 17.23 2.75 -1.66
C ASN A 7 15.70 2.72 -1.53
N TYR A 8 15.08 3.87 -1.25
CA TYR A 8 13.63 4.03 -1.10
C TYR A 8 12.99 4.70 -2.33
N ASN A 9 13.65 4.57 -3.48
CA ASN A 9 13.15 5.00 -4.78
C ASN A 9 12.41 3.84 -5.44
N PHE A 10 11.18 4.09 -5.87
CA PHE A 10 10.29 3.09 -6.46
C PHE A 10 9.87 3.51 -7.86
N GLU A 11 9.82 2.56 -8.77
CA GLU A 11 9.31 2.74 -10.13
C GLU A 11 8.02 1.94 -10.28
N PHE A 12 6.90 2.58 -9.93
CA PHE A 12 5.59 1.96 -10.05
C PHE A 12 5.04 2.14 -11.46
N ASN A 13 4.43 1.10 -12.00
CA ASN A 13 3.67 1.20 -13.24
C ASN A 13 2.33 1.93 -13.00
N LYS A 14 1.65 2.32 -14.09
CA LYS A 14 0.41 3.08 -14.03
C LYS A 14 -0.70 2.40 -13.21
N ASN A 15 -0.77 1.07 -13.23
CA ASN A 15 -1.78 0.32 -12.48
C ASN A 15 -1.43 0.27 -10.99
N GLU A 16 -0.16 0.06 -10.65
CA GLU A 16 0.35 0.12 -9.27
C GLU A 16 0.13 1.50 -8.66
N ILE A 17 0.38 2.58 -9.42
CA ILE A 17 0.10 3.96 -8.97
C ILE A 17 -1.39 4.12 -8.67
N ARG A 18 -2.29 3.67 -9.55
CA ARG A 18 -3.75 3.76 -9.30
C ARG A 18 -4.19 2.96 -8.09
N LEU A 19 -3.63 1.77 -7.92
CA LEU A 19 -3.89 0.87 -6.80
C LEU A 19 -3.46 1.52 -5.47
N LEU A 20 -2.21 1.99 -5.42
CA LEU A 20 -1.66 2.69 -4.25
C LEU A 20 -2.40 3.99 -3.95
N THR A 21 -2.75 4.78 -4.96
CA THR A 21 -3.55 6.00 -4.77
C THR A 21 -4.92 5.68 -4.18
N SER A 22 -5.59 4.64 -4.67
CA SER A 22 -6.87 4.18 -4.12
C SER A 22 -6.72 3.69 -2.67
N PHE A 23 -5.67 2.92 -2.40
CA PHE A 23 -5.33 2.44 -1.07
C PHE A 23 -5.11 3.59 -0.09
N CYS A 24 -4.24 4.55 -0.42
CA CYS A 24 -3.94 5.69 0.45
C CYS A 24 -5.20 6.55 0.72
N LYS A 25 -6.04 6.78 -0.30
CA LYS A 25 -7.32 7.50 -0.11
C LYS A 25 -8.25 6.76 0.84
N GLN A 26 -8.34 5.44 0.72
CA GLN A 26 -9.17 4.64 1.63
C GLN A 26 -8.62 4.66 3.06
N THR A 27 -7.30 4.53 3.24
CA THR A 27 -6.66 4.62 4.56
C THR A 27 -6.93 5.98 5.20
N LEU A 28 -6.73 7.08 4.47
CA LEU A 28 -6.99 8.43 4.98
C LEU A 28 -8.45 8.61 5.40
N LYS A 29 -9.40 8.08 4.62
CA LYS A 29 -10.82 8.12 4.98
C LYS A 29 -11.15 7.31 6.25
N GLN A 30 -10.45 6.21 6.49
CA GLN A 30 -10.63 5.39 7.70
C GLN A 30 -10.04 6.04 8.95
N THR A 31 -9.01 6.87 8.79
CA THR A 31 -8.30 7.54 9.89
C THR A 31 -8.72 9.00 10.07
N GLU A 32 -9.64 9.50 9.26
CA GLU A 32 -10.12 10.87 9.29
C GLU A 32 -10.83 11.19 10.62
N GLY A 33 -10.49 12.33 11.22
CA GLY A 33 -11.15 12.83 12.44
C GLY A 33 -10.67 12.22 13.77
N ASP A 34 -9.77 11.23 13.77
CA ASP A 34 -9.20 10.66 15.00
C ASP A 34 -7.73 11.08 15.17
N ASN A 35 -7.49 11.91 16.20
CA ASN A 35 -6.17 12.45 16.54
C ASN A 35 -5.13 11.36 16.85
N LYS A 36 -5.55 10.16 17.22
CA LYS A 36 -4.63 9.03 17.46
C LYS A 36 -3.90 8.59 16.20
N PHE A 37 -4.48 8.84 15.03
CA PHE A 37 -3.89 8.50 13.73
C PHE A 37 -3.21 9.69 13.06
N PHE A 38 -2.90 10.77 13.78
CA PHE A 38 -2.25 11.94 13.18
C PHE A 38 -0.96 11.59 12.42
N SER A 39 -0.13 10.69 12.99
CA SER A 39 1.12 10.28 12.34
C SER A 39 0.89 9.48 11.05
N GLU A 40 -0.07 8.56 11.07
CA GLU A 40 -0.52 7.80 9.90
C GLU A 40 -1.07 8.75 8.83
N THR A 41 -2.00 9.61 9.20
CA THR A 41 -2.63 10.56 8.27
C THR A 41 -1.58 11.44 7.59
N LYS A 42 -0.57 11.92 8.34
CA LYS A 42 0.55 12.69 7.77
C LYS A 42 1.36 11.87 6.76
N ALA A 43 1.73 10.64 7.11
CA ALA A 43 2.51 9.76 6.24
C ALA A 43 1.74 9.42 4.95
N PHE A 44 0.47 9.03 5.05
CA PHE A 44 -0.36 8.65 3.91
C PHE A 44 -0.74 9.85 3.03
N THR A 45 -0.88 11.04 3.60
CA THR A 45 -1.05 12.28 2.82
C THR A 45 0.21 12.59 2.00
N SER A 46 1.38 12.43 2.60
CA SER A 46 2.68 12.59 1.91
C SER A 46 2.84 11.58 0.77
N ILE A 47 2.57 10.29 1.03
CA ILE A 47 2.63 9.23 0.01
C ILE A 47 1.67 9.54 -1.15
N LEU A 48 0.42 9.90 -0.83
CA LEU A 48 -0.59 10.23 -1.85
C LEU A 48 -0.17 11.42 -2.72
N SER A 49 0.40 12.47 -2.12
CA SER A 49 0.95 13.61 -2.87
C SER A 49 2.06 13.19 -3.82
N LYS A 50 3.00 12.35 -3.35
CA LYS A 50 4.11 11.84 -4.18
C LYS A 50 3.60 11.01 -5.36
N LEU A 51 2.62 10.14 -5.13
CA LEU A 51 2.01 9.32 -6.18
C LEU A 51 1.29 10.16 -7.25
N ASN A 52 0.59 11.22 -6.85
CA ASN A 52 -0.14 12.08 -7.78
C ASN A 52 0.78 13.01 -8.59
N ASN A 53 1.92 13.41 -8.00
CA ASN A 53 2.87 14.34 -8.61
C ASN A 53 3.98 13.65 -9.42
N GLY A 54 4.07 12.30 -9.36
CA GLY A 54 5.18 11.55 -9.92
C GLY A 54 4.96 11.08 -11.36
N GLY A 55 5.64 11.70 -12.31
CA GLY A 55 5.86 11.18 -13.67
C GLY A 55 7.16 10.39 -13.79
N GLY A 56 7.43 9.47 -12.85
CA GLY A 56 8.69 8.73 -12.78
C GLY A 56 8.94 8.08 -11.42
N THR A 57 10.18 8.14 -10.94
CA THR A 57 10.60 7.54 -9.66
C THR A 57 9.93 8.20 -8.44
N ILE A 58 9.23 7.40 -7.65
CA ILE A 58 8.59 7.80 -6.39
C ILE A 58 9.57 7.59 -5.23
N LYS A 59 9.92 8.68 -4.52
CA LYS A 59 10.85 8.63 -3.38
C LYS A 59 10.10 8.58 -2.07
N LEU A 60 10.09 7.42 -1.40
CA LEU A 60 9.51 7.29 -0.07
C LEU A 60 10.59 7.51 1.01
N THR A 61 10.18 7.99 2.17
CA THR A 61 11.02 7.91 3.36
C THR A 61 11.00 6.49 3.92
N ARG A 62 11.94 6.18 4.81
CA ARG A 62 11.94 4.90 5.53
C ARG A 62 10.65 4.67 6.31
N ASP A 63 10.15 5.70 6.98
CA ASP A 63 8.91 5.63 7.77
C ASP A 63 7.70 5.38 6.85
N GLU A 64 7.59 6.14 5.76
CA GLU A 64 6.53 5.96 4.76
C GLU A 64 6.53 4.55 4.15
N ARG A 65 7.69 4.05 3.71
CA ARG A 65 7.82 2.67 3.20
C ARG A 65 7.36 1.67 4.27
N THR A 66 7.82 1.84 5.50
CA THR A 66 7.53 0.90 6.59
C THR A 66 6.04 0.84 6.88
N ARG A 67 5.38 2.00 7.04
CA ARG A 67 3.94 2.09 7.31
C ARG A 67 3.11 1.56 6.14
N LEU A 68 3.45 1.94 4.91
CA LEU A 68 2.78 1.47 3.70
C LEU A 68 2.89 -0.05 3.59
N THR A 69 4.10 -0.61 3.73
CA THR A 69 4.34 -2.05 3.65
C THR A 69 3.57 -2.80 4.73
N HIS A 70 3.60 -2.31 5.98
CA HIS A 70 2.89 -2.93 7.10
C HIS A 70 1.38 -2.97 6.86
N LEU A 71 0.78 -1.84 6.46
CA LEU A 71 -0.66 -1.78 6.20
C LEU A 71 -1.07 -2.58 4.96
N LEU A 72 -0.26 -2.59 3.90
CA LEU A 72 -0.49 -3.46 2.73
C LEU A 72 -0.47 -4.94 3.12
N LYS A 73 0.51 -5.38 3.91
CA LYS A 73 0.59 -6.77 4.41
C LYS A 73 -0.65 -7.12 5.24
N ASN A 74 -1.02 -6.29 6.21
CA ASN A 74 -2.20 -6.52 7.05
C ASN A 74 -3.50 -6.60 6.23
N ASN A 75 -3.66 -5.71 5.24
CA ASN A 75 -4.82 -5.75 4.34
C ASN A 75 -4.81 -7.00 3.46
N THR A 76 -3.66 -7.41 2.95
CA THR A 76 -3.49 -8.62 2.14
C THR A 76 -3.85 -9.88 2.92
N GLU A 77 -3.40 -9.97 4.18
CA GLU A 77 -3.77 -11.06 5.08
C GLU A 77 -5.27 -11.06 5.41
N HIS A 78 -5.85 -9.88 5.65
CA HIS A 78 -7.29 -9.75 5.87
C HIS A 78 -8.08 -10.23 4.66
N LEU A 79 -7.70 -9.79 3.45
CA LEU A 79 -8.32 -10.24 2.20
C LEU A 79 -8.21 -11.75 2.02
N ASN A 80 -7.06 -12.36 2.33
CA ASN A 80 -6.90 -13.82 2.28
C ASN A 80 -7.85 -14.55 3.25
N LYS A 81 -8.02 -14.02 4.48
CA LYS A 81 -8.98 -14.57 5.44
C LYS A 81 -10.43 -14.44 4.94
N GLN A 82 -10.79 -13.31 4.34
CA GLN A 82 -12.12 -13.09 3.76
C GLN A 82 -12.38 -13.99 2.55
N LEU A 83 -11.36 -14.22 1.72
CA LEU A 83 -11.42 -15.10 0.56
C LEU A 83 -11.80 -16.53 0.93
N LYS A 84 -11.20 -17.06 2.00
CA LYS A 84 -11.49 -18.41 2.50
C LYS A 84 -12.95 -18.56 2.98
N LYS A 85 -13.60 -17.46 3.36
CA LYS A 85 -14.99 -17.45 3.88
C LYS A 85 -16.02 -16.99 2.84
N SER A 86 -15.60 -16.58 1.65
CA SER A 86 -16.46 -15.90 0.67
C SER A 86 -17.09 -16.85 -0.35
N TRP A 87 -18.36 -16.60 -0.69
CA TRP A 87 -19.07 -17.25 -1.79
C TRP A 87 -18.54 -16.80 -3.17
N PHE A 88 -18.88 -17.51 -4.24
CA PHE A 88 -18.15 -17.48 -5.51
C PHE A 88 -17.90 -16.07 -6.10
N PHE A 89 -18.88 -15.16 -6.05
CA PHE A 89 -18.74 -13.81 -6.62
C PHE A 89 -17.82 -12.90 -5.80
N LYS A 90 -17.98 -12.92 -4.46
CA LYS A 90 -17.08 -12.20 -3.54
C LYS A 90 -15.66 -12.76 -3.62
N LYS A 91 -15.54 -14.08 -3.81
CA LYS A 91 -14.26 -14.76 -3.99
C LYS A 91 -13.52 -14.26 -5.24
N TRP A 92 -14.21 -14.03 -6.36
CA TRP A 92 -13.57 -13.51 -7.57
C TRP A 92 -13.05 -12.08 -7.40
N LEU A 93 -13.88 -11.16 -6.87
CA LEU A 93 -13.47 -9.78 -6.63
C LEU A 93 -12.30 -9.67 -5.64
N TYR A 94 -12.39 -10.34 -4.49
CA TYR A 94 -11.31 -10.31 -3.50
C TYR A 94 -10.04 -10.99 -4.01
N LYS A 95 -10.13 -11.99 -4.90
CA LYS A 95 -8.97 -12.70 -5.42
C LYS A 95 -8.16 -11.78 -6.34
N SER A 96 -8.85 -11.00 -7.19
CA SER A 96 -8.20 -10.00 -8.02
C SER A 96 -7.43 -8.97 -7.20
N LEU A 97 -8.06 -8.40 -6.17
CA LEU A 97 -7.41 -7.40 -5.31
C LEU A 97 -6.26 -8.00 -4.48
N TYR A 98 -6.45 -9.21 -3.95
CA TYR A 98 -5.42 -9.94 -3.21
C TYR A 98 -4.18 -10.20 -4.08
N ASN A 99 -4.37 -10.64 -5.32
CA ASN A 99 -3.27 -10.87 -6.25
C ASN A 99 -2.51 -9.56 -6.54
N GLN A 100 -3.24 -8.47 -6.81
CA GLN A 100 -2.62 -7.16 -7.05
C GLN A 100 -1.77 -6.67 -5.87
N TYR A 101 -2.25 -6.83 -4.62
CA TYR A 101 -1.46 -6.47 -3.44
C TYR A 101 -0.27 -7.40 -3.24
N THR A 102 -0.42 -8.69 -3.51
CA THR A 102 0.67 -9.66 -3.38
C THR A 102 1.77 -9.38 -4.40
N GLU A 103 1.42 -9.18 -5.67
CA GLU A 103 2.35 -8.81 -6.74
C GLU A 103 3.08 -7.50 -6.42
N LEU A 104 2.36 -6.47 -5.96
CA LEU A 104 2.96 -5.20 -5.54
C LEU A 104 3.98 -5.40 -4.40
N LEU A 105 3.62 -6.20 -3.39
CA LEU A 105 4.50 -6.51 -2.27
C LEU A 105 5.74 -7.29 -2.72
N GLU A 106 5.57 -8.26 -3.61
CA GLU A 106 6.66 -9.09 -4.12
C GLU A 106 7.63 -8.31 -5.00
N ASN A 107 7.11 -7.44 -5.88
CA ASN A 107 7.90 -6.68 -6.84
C ASN A 107 8.69 -5.54 -6.18
N HIS A 108 8.11 -4.88 -5.17
CA HIS A 108 8.66 -3.62 -4.64
C HIS A 108 9.06 -3.66 -3.16
N PHE A 109 8.44 -4.53 -2.36
CA PHE A 109 8.56 -4.47 -0.89
C PHE A 109 9.11 -5.75 -0.26
N LYS A 110 9.52 -6.73 -1.05
CA LYS A 110 10.20 -7.95 -0.59
C LYS A 110 11.62 -7.60 -0.12
N ASP A 111 11.96 -8.02 1.10
CA ASP A 111 13.27 -7.79 1.70
C ASP A 111 14.33 -8.76 1.15
#